data_AF-A0AAD2CPS7-F1
#
_entry.id   AF-A0AAD2CPS7-F1
#
_cell.length_a   1.000
_cell.length_b   1.000
_cell.length_c   1.000
_cell.angle_alpha   90.00
_cell.angle_beta   90.00
_cell.angle_gamma   90.00
#
_symmetry.space_group_name_H-M   'P 1'
#
loop_
_entity.id
_entity.type
_entity.pdbx_description
1 polymer ?
#
loop_
_entity_poly.entity_id
_entity_poly.type
_entity_poly.pdbx_seq_one_letter_code
_entity_poly.pdbx_strand_id
1 'polypeptide(L)'
;MTPGIVFIPSSSTLVQGINRGGALLFRESSAVPATAPSRSLLVELYKRWFQISSLIRFSVSGNIGVVCFYIIERMLYAQLCQIDGLPDILEEYKDSVSYFFGYLLQIFTQHLLNATLVYGLDTIDTREKYLKTLIGQFSVYGFSLFGSTILNLALLRYGIDRNTSFFTTMILFAIVNYFLIQWVVQRATAAAYEKDMAARKKGYTLLPNNNNKNARNKRTVLQRVSRGGATESRSWFGRIFRRQRREYNSGEEVDRDEVNESCVAFVRQYR
;
A
#
# COMPACT_ATOMS: atom_id res chain seq x y z
N MET A 1 1.76 -34.51 34.56
CA MET A 1 2.87 -33.83 35.25
C MET A 1 2.57 -32.34 35.26
N THR A 2 1.95 -31.89 36.34
CA THR A 2 1.74 -30.49 36.75
C THR A 2 3.02 -29.94 37.41
N PRO A 3 3.13 -28.64 37.79
CA PRO A 3 2.43 -27.43 37.35
C PRO A 3 3.38 -26.19 37.22
N GLY A 4 2.85 -25.05 36.77
CA GLY A 4 3.49 -23.75 36.88
C GLY A 4 2.46 -22.64 37.05
N ILE A 5 1.98 -22.47 38.28
CA ILE A 5 1.11 -21.38 38.75
C ILE A 5 1.96 -20.10 38.79
N VAL A 6 1.47 -19.01 38.17
CA VAL A 6 2.02 -17.66 38.38
C VAL A 6 0.92 -16.75 38.89
N PHE A 7 1.16 -16.28 40.12
CA PHE A 7 0.46 -15.24 40.86
C PHE A 7 0.60 -13.88 40.15
N ILE A 8 -0.49 -13.11 40.03
CA ILE A 8 -0.43 -11.67 39.76
C ILE A 8 -1.26 -10.95 40.84
N PRO A 9 -0.68 -9.94 41.54
CA PRO A 9 -1.27 -9.37 42.74
C PRO A 9 -2.48 -8.45 42.47
N SER A 10 -3.44 -8.58 43.38
CA SER A 10 -4.60 -7.70 43.55
C SER A 10 -4.15 -6.28 43.88
N SER A 11 -4.51 -5.32 43.04
CA SER A 11 -4.31 -3.89 43.32
C SER A 11 -5.54 -3.35 44.03
N SER A 12 -5.30 -2.90 45.26
CA SER A 12 -6.22 -2.22 46.16
C SER A 12 -6.82 -0.97 45.53
N THR A 13 -8.15 -0.97 45.39
CA THR A 13 -8.92 0.21 45.01
C THR A 13 -8.97 1.18 46.19
N LEU A 14 -8.34 2.33 45.99
CA LEU A 14 -8.29 3.45 46.92
C LEU A 14 -9.66 4.15 46.97
N VAL A 15 -10.14 4.33 48.20
CA VAL A 15 -11.38 5.02 48.58
C VAL A 15 -11.39 6.45 48.03
N GLN A 16 -12.31 6.75 47.12
CA GLN A 16 -12.66 8.13 46.79
C GLN A 16 -13.78 8.62 47.71
N GLY A 17 -13.45 9.62 48.51
CA GLY A 17 -14.36 10.33 49.39
C GLY A 17 -15.45 11.06 48.60
N ILE A 18 -16.69 10.86 49.04
CA ILE A 18 -17.87 11.58 48.59
C ILE A 18 -17.83 12.98 49.22
N ASN A 19 -17.39 13.98 48.48
CA ASN A 19 -17.62 15.38 48.83
C ASN A 19 -18.95 15.85 48.23
N ARG A 20 -19.99 15.84 49.06
CA ARG A 20 -21.25 16.55 48.84
C ARG A 20 -21.01 18.04 49.08
N GLY A 21 -20.91 18.80 48.00
CA GLY A 21 -20.81 20.26 48.04
C GLY A 21 -21.26 20.83 46.72
N GLY A 22 -22.55 21.14 46.63
CA GLY A 22 -23.15 21.78 45.46
C GLY A 22 -22.60 23.20 45.28
N ALA A 23 -21.95 23.40 44.15
CA ALA A 23 -21.84 24.70 43.50
C ALA A 23 -21.86 24.41 41.99
N LEU A 24 -22.98 24.73 41.34
CA LEU A 24 -23.13 24.74 39.89
C LEU A 24 -22.26 25.86 39.31
N LEU A 25 -20.95 25.60 39.22
CA LEU A 25 -20.08 26.36 38.34
C LEU A 25 -20.32 25.83 36.94
N PHE A 26 -21.07 26.61 36.16
CA PHE A 26 -21.02 26.53 34.70
C PHE A 26 -19.56 26.74 34.29
N ARG A 27 -18.82 25.64 34.18
CA ARG A 27 -17.50 25.60 33.57
C ARG A 27 -17.74 25.79 32.09
N GLU A 28 -17.70 27.05 31.69
CA GLU A 28 -17.62 27.49 30.31
C GLU A 28 -16.50 26.67 29.65
N SER A 29 -16.92 25.65 28.89
CA SER A 29 -16.03 24.74 28.20
C SER A 29 -15.47 25.54 27.03
N SER A 30 -14.45 26.34 27.31
CA SER A 30 -13.63 26.98 26.29
C SER A 30 -13.20 25.88 25.35
N ALA A 31 -13.80 25.86 24.15
CA ALA A 31 -13.52 24.89 23.12
C ALA A 31 -12.01 24.91 22.88
N VAL A 32 -11.30 23.89 23.38
CA VAL A 32 -9.88 23.72 23.10
C VAL A 32 -9.81 23.62 21.57
N PRO A 33 -9.20 24.60 20.88
CA PRO A 33 -9.17 24.58 19.42
C PRO A 33 -8.49 23.28 19.04
N ALA A 34 -9.25 22.40 18.36
CA ALA A 34 -8.81 21.09 17.94
C ALA A 34 -7.50 21.27 17.17
N THR A 35 -6.40 21.04 17.87
CA THR A 35 -5.07 21.33 17.37
C THR A 35 -4.81 20.24 16.36
N ALA A 36 -5.03 20.56 15.09
CA ALA A 36 -4.91 19.60 14.01
C ALA A 36 -3.57 18.87 14.18
N PRO A 37 -3.57 17.52 14.16
CA PRO A 37 -2.37 16.73 14.43
C PRO A 37 -1.23 17.27 13.57
N SER A 38 -0.18 17.71 14.24
CA SER A 38 0.93 18.40 13.59
C SER A 38 1.50 17.47 12.51
N ARG A 39 1.53 17.93 11.26
CA ARG A 39 2.05 17.16 10.12
C ARG A 39 3.46 16.61 10.36
N SER A 40 4.20 17.21 11.30
CA SER A 40 5.49 16.73 11.79
C SER A 40 5.44 15.32 12.38
N LEU A 41 4.37 14.95 13.10
CA LEU A 41 4.27 13.65 13.76
C LEU A 41 4.20 12.51 12.73
N LEU A 42 3.40 12.65 11.67
CA LEU A 42 3.31 11.64 10.61
C LEU A 42 4.64 11.45 9.86
N VAL A 43 5.35 12.55 9.59
CA VAL A 43 6.67 12.49 8.95
C VAL A 43 7.69 11.80 9.86
N GLU A 44 7.64 12.05 11.16
CA GLU A 44 8.51 11.40 12.13
C GLU A 44 8.20 9.91 12.29
N LEU A 45 6.92 9.53 12.40
CA LEU A 45 6.50 8.13 12.42
C LEU A 45 6.90 7.40 11.15
N TYR A 46 6.74 8.04 9.99
CA TYR A 46 7.19 7.47 8.71
C TYR A 46 8.71 7.25 8.73
N LYS A 47 9.50 8.22 9.17
CA LYS A 47 10.96 8.06 9.30
C LYS A 47 11.33 6.92 10.25
N ARG A 48 10.69 6.83 11.42
CA ARG A 48 10.92 5.74 12.39
C ARG A 48 10.50 4.37 11.84
N TRP A 49 9.41 4.29 11.09
CA TRP A 49 8.96 3.06 10.44
C TRP A 49 10.04 2.50 9.50
N PHE A 50 10.66 3.37 8.69
CA PHE A 50 11.71 2.96 7.75
C PHE A 50 13.05 2.60 8.43
N GLN A 51 13.22 2.88 9.72
CA GLN A 51 14.37 2.39 10.51
C GLN A 51 14.20 0.91 10.91
N ILE A 52 12.97 0.37 10.86
CA ILE A 52 12.72 -1.06 11.14
C ILE A 52 13.26 -1.91 9.98
N SER A 53 13.73 -3.13 10.30
CA SER A 53 14.19 -4.11 9.32
C SER A 53 13.16 -4.31 8.18
N SER A 54 13.66 -4.38 6.94
CA SER A 54 12.82 -4.58 5.76
C SER A 54 12.03 -5.88 5.81
N LEU A 55 12.56 -6.92 6.46
CA LEU A 55 11.88 -8.20 6.63
C LEU A 55 10.61 -8.06 7.50
N ILE A 56 10.70 -7.34 8.61
CA ILE A 56 9.55 -7.10 9.50
C ILE A 56 8.50 -6.29 8.75
N ARG A 57 8.91 -5.24 8.03
CA ARG A 57 7.99 -4.43 7.21
C ARG A 57 7.31 -5.24 6.12
N PHE A 58 8.05 -6.14 5.47
CA PHE A 58 7.48 -7.07 4.48
C PHE A 58 6.48 -8.04 5.10
N SER A 59 6.79 -8.59 6.28
CA SER A 59 5.86 -9.45 7.02
C SER A 59 4.57 -8.72 7.40
N VAL A 60 4.67 -7.50 7.95
CA VAL A 60 3.49 -6.67 8.28
C VAL A 60 2.68 -6.36 7.02
N SER A 61 3.33 -5.95 5.93
CA SER A 61 2.69 -5.72 4.64
C SER A 61 1.97 -6.96 4.12
N GLY A 62 2.59 -8.14 4.26
CA GLY A 62 1.99 -9.43 3.86
C GLY A 62 0.74 -9.77 4.66
N ASN A 63 0.77 -9.57 5.99
CA ASN A 63 -0.39 -9.81 6.86
C ASN A 63 -1.55 -8.86 6.56
N ILE A 64 -1.27 -7.56 6.39
CA ILE A 64 -2.28 -6.58 5.94
C ILE A 64 -2.85 -7.00 4.59
N GLY A 65 -1.97 -7.45 3.69
CA GLY A 65 -2.34 -8.07 2.44
C GLY A 65 -3.40 -9.16 2.58
N VAL A 66 -3.14 -10.16 3.41
CA VAL A 66 -4.07 -11.28 3.62
C VAL A 66 -5.44 -10.79 4.09
N VAL A 67 -5.48 -9.80 4.98
CA VAL A 67 -6.74 -9.18 5.43
C VAL A 67 -7.44 -8.47 4.26
N CYS A 68 -6.70 -7.70 3.45
CA CYS A 68 -7.24 -7.05 2.27
C CYS A 68 -7.80 -8.07 1.26
N PHE A 69 -7.09 -9.18 1.03
CA PHE A 69 -7.55 -10.26 0.15
C PHE A 69 -8.89 -10.80 0.61
N TYR A 70 -9.01 -11.12 1.90
CA TYR A 70 -10.25 -11.64 2.48
C TYR A 70 -11.41 -10.67 2.28
N ILE A 71 -11.20 -9.37 2.52
CA ILE A 71 -12.24 -8.35 2.34
C ILE A 71 -12.64 -8.25 0.86
N ILE A 72 -11.67 -8.19 -0.05
CA ILE A 72 -11.91 -8.07 -1.50
C ILE A 72 -12.65 -9.29 -2.04
N GLU A 73 -12.23 -10.49 -1.67
CA GLU A 73 -12.87 -11.75 -2.06
C GLU A 73 -14.34 -11.76 -1.60
N ARG A 74 -14.61 -11.44 -0.33
CA ARG A 74 -15.98 -11.39 0.21
C ARG A 74 -16.84 -10.35 -0.49
N MET A 75 -16.29 -9.19 -0.81
CA MET A 75 -17.00 -8.17 -1.59
C MET A 75 -17.32 -8.66 -2.99
N LEU A 76 -16.36 -9.26 -3.70
CA LEU A 76 -16.56 -9.83 -5.03
C LEU A 76 -17.63 -10.93 -5.02
N TYR A 77 -17.54 -11.85 -4.07
CA TYR A 77 -18.52 -12.92 -3.91
C TYR A 77 -19.92 -12.36 -3.66
N ALA A 78 -20.06 -11.40 -2.73
CA ALA A 78 -21.33 -10.76 -2.46
C ALA A 78 -21.92 -10.05 -3.70
N GLN A 79 -21.07 -9.38 -4.49
CA GLN A 79 -21.49 -8.77 -5.76
C GLN A 79 -21.92 -9.81 -6.79
N LEU A 80 -21.20 -10.94 -6.91
CA LEU A 80 -21.59 -12.05 -7.79
C LEU A 80 -22.93 -12.68 -7.39
N CYS A 81 -23.26 -12.72 -6.10
CA CYS A 81 -24.55 -13.22 -5.62
C CYS A 81 -25.72 -12.26 -5.90
N GLN A 82 -25.46 -10.96 -6.11
CA GLN A 82 -26.49 -9.95 -6.35
C GLN A 82 -26.88 -9.83 -7.84
N ILE A 83 -26.11 -10.43 -8.75
CA ILE A 83 -26.37 -10.35 -10.19
C ILE A 83 -27.31 -11.48 -10.59
N ASP A 84 -28.55 -11.14 -10.94
CA ASP A 84 -29.51 -12.08 -11.53
C ASP A 84 -29.18 -12.35 -13.00
N GLY A 85 -29.40 -13.59 -13.46
CA GLY A 85 -29.20 -13.98 -14.87
C GLY A 85 -27.75 -14.24 -15.27
N LEU A 86 -26.88 -14.60 -14.32
CA LEU A 86 -25.55 -15.13 -14.63
C LEU A 86 -25.67 -16.45 -15.43
N PRO A 87 -24.75 -16.72 -16.38
CA PRO A 87 -24.70 -18.02 -17.05
C PRO A 87 -24.53 -19.15 -16.04
N ASP A 88 -25.18 -20.30 -16.28
CA ASP A 88 -25.16 -21.48 -15.38
C ASP A 88 -23.75 -21.87 -14.93
N ILE A 89 -22.77 -21.78 -15.83
CA ILE A 89 -21.35 -22.06 -15.54
C ILE A 89 -20.82 -21.09 -14.47
N LEU A 90 -21.08 -19.79 -14.60
CA LEU A 90 -20.62 -18.82 -13.60
C LEU A 90 -21.33 -19.02 -12.27
N GLU A 91 -22.60 -19.45 -12.29
CA GLU A 91 -23.37 -19.75 -11.09
C GLU A 91 -22.80 -20.94 -10.31
N GLU A 92 -22.44 -22.02 -11.01
CA GLU A 92 -21.80 -23.19 -10.43
C GLU A 92 -20.41 -22.86 -9.84
N TYR A 93 -19.66 -21.98 -10.49
CA TYR A 93 -18.27 -21.64 -10.12
C TYR A 93 -18.10 -20.29 -9.42
N LYS A 94 -19.16 -19.70 -8.82
CA LYS A 94 -19.11 -18.36 -8.17
C LYS A 94 -17.93 -18.20 -7.21
N ASP A 95 -17.70 -19.19 -6.34
CA ASP A 95 -16.62 -19.19 -5.33
C ASP A 95 -15.22 -19.25 -5.97
N SER A 96 -15.03 -20.09 -6.99
CA SER A 96 -13.75 -20.16 -7.71
C SER A 96 -13.46 -18.88 -8.48
N VAL A 97 -14.49 -18.28 -9.07
CA VAL A 97 -14.39 -17.02 -9.82
C VAL A 97 -14.09 -15.85 -8.87
N SER A 98 -14.80 -15.72 -7.73
CA SER A 98 -14.53 -14.67 -6.74
C SER A 98 -13.12 -14.81 -6.17
N TYR A 99 -12.71 -16.02 -5.84
CA TYR A 99 -11.36 -16.31 -5.35
C TYR A 99 -10.28 -15.92 -6.37
N PHE A 100 -10.47 -16.29 -7.64
CA PHE A 100 -9.51 -15.97 -8.71
C PHE A 100 -9.37 -14.46 -8.93
N PHE A 101 -10.49 -13.74 -9.06
CA PHE A 101 -10.43 -12.28 -9.23
C PHE A 101 -9.94 -11.57 -7.97
N GLY A 102 -10.31 -12.05 -6.79
CA GLY A 102 -9.78 -11.58 -5.52
C GLY A 102 -8.27 -11.74 -5.45
N TYR A 103 -7.74 -12.86 -5.94
CA TYR A 103 -6.30 -13.10 -5.98
C TYR A 103 -5.59 -12.16 -6.96
N LEU A 104 -6.16 -11.91 -8.14
CA LEU A 104 -5.61 -10.94 -9.08
C LEU A 104 -5.57 -9.53 -8.46
N LEU A 105 -6.67 -9.07 -7.89
CA LEU A 105 -6.74 -7.76 -7.20
C LEU A 105 -5.78 -7.68 -6.03
N GLN A 106 -5.60 -8.79 -5.30
CA GLN A 106 -4.66 -8.88 -4.20
C GLN A 106 -3.22 -8.65 -4.63
N ILE A 107 -2.82 -9.08 -5.83
CA ILE A 107 -1.47 -8.81 -6.33
C ILE A 107 -1.27 -7.30 -6.51
N PHE A 108 -2.27 -6.56 -7.00
CA PHE A 108 -2.20 -5.10 -7.14
C PHE A 108 -2.15 -4.40 -5.78
N THR A 109 -3.01 -4.78 -4.83
CA THR A 109 -3.02 -4.18 -3.49
C THR A 109 -1.74 -4.49 -2.74
N GLN A 110 -1.25 -5.72 -2.80
CA GLN A 110 0.01 -6.13 -2.18
C GLN A 110 1.20 -5.39 -2.81
N HIS A 111 1.20 -5.16 -4.13
CA HIS A 111 2.22 -4.36 -4.79
C HIS A 111 2.25 -2.93 -4.23
N LEU A 112 1.08 -2.30 -4.08
CA LEU A 112 0.96 -0.97 -3.51
C LEU A 112 1.34 -0.92 -2.03
N LEU A 113 0.96 -1.91 -1.23
CA LEU A 113 1.35 -2.05 0.17
C LEU A 113 2.87 -2.22 0.32
N ASN A 114 3.50 -3.05 -0.53
CA ASN A 114 4.95 -3.21 -0.51
C ASN A 114 5.66 -1.91 -0.92
N ALA A 115 5.16 -1.21 -1.93
CA ALA A 115 5.72 0.08 -2.31
C ALA A 115 5.58 1.13 -1.20
N THR A 116 4.46 1.18 -0.49
CA THR A 116 4.21 2.19 0.56
C THR A 116 4.90 1.85 1.88
N LEU A 117 4.82 0.60 2.35
CA LEU A 117 5.28 0.17 3.67
C LEU A 117 6.72 -0.36 3.68
N VAL A 118 7.18 -0.99 2.59
CA VAL A 118 8.47 -1.71 2.57
C VAL A 118 9.54 -0.89 1.86
N TYR A 119 9.30 -0.48 0.62
CA TYR A 119 10.33 0.12 -0.22
C TYR A 119 10.31 1.65 -0.25
N GLY A 120 9.17 2.26 0.04
CA GLY A 120 8.96 3.70 -0.10
C GLY A 120 8.42 4.07 -1.48
N LEU A 121 7.63 5.15 -1.53
CA LEU A 121 6.94 5.62 -2.74
C LEU A 121 7.88 6.04 -3.87
N ASP A 122 9.15 6.32 -3.56
CA ASP A 122 10.16 6.69 -4.53
C ASP A 122 10.48 5.54 -5.51
N THR A 123 10.20 4.29 -5.12
CA THR A 123 10.38 3.13 -6.00
C THR A 123 9.37 3.06 -7.15
N ILE A 124 8.21 3.71 -6.99
CA ILE A 124 7.10 3.74 -7.96
C ILE A 124 6.83 5.17 -8.47
N ASP A 125 7.84 6.04 -8.45
CA ASP A 125 7.73 7.45 -8.83
C ASP A 125 7.20 7.68 -10.27
N THR A 126 7.49 6.73 -11.15
CA THR A 126 7.25 6.78 -12.60
C THR A 126 6.42 5.57 -13.05
N ARG A 127 5.55 5.79 -14.04
CA ARG A 127 4.67 4.75 -14.61
C ARG A 127 5.45 3.55 -15.16
N GLU A 128 6.59 3.81 -15.80
CA GLU A 128 7.45 2.76 -16.36
C GLU A 128 8.04 1.87 -15.26
N LYS A 129 8.54 2.46 -14.16
CA LYS A 129 9.02 1.69 -13.00
C LYS A 129 7.90 0.88 -12.36
N TYR A 130 6.74 1.51 -12.12
CA TYR A 130 5.56 0.84 -11.54
C TYR A 130 5.14 -0.39 -12.34
N LEU A 131 4.95 -0.26 -13.66
CA LEU A 131 4.54 -1.39 -14.49
C LEU A 131 5.60 -2.49 -14.52
N LYS A 132 6.88 -2.13 -14.58
CA LYS A 132 7.98 -3.10 -14.59
C LYS A 132 8.06 -3.88 -13.28
N THR A 133 7.92 -3.21 -12.14
CA THR A 133 7.91 -3.87 -10.83
C THR A 133 6.65 -4.70 -10.61
N LEU A 134 5.50 -4.24 -11.12
CA LEU A 134 4.23 -4.96 -11.05
C LEU A 134 4.27 -6.26 -11.86
N ILE A 135 4.70 -6.21 -13.13
CA ILE A 135 4.86 -7.42 -13.98
C ILE A 135 5.86 -8.39 -13.34
N GLY A 136 6.95 -7.87 -12.79
CA GLY A 136 7.93 -8.66 -12.05
C GLY A 136 7.30 -9.36 -10.84
N GLN A 137 6.45 -8.66 -10.07
CA GLN A 137 5.75 -9.24 -8.92
C GLN A 137 4.72 -10.31 -9.35
N PHE A 138 3.98 -10.10 -10.45
CA PHE A 138 3.11 -11.13 -11.04
C PHE A 138 3.90 -12.39 -11.41
N SER A 139 5.09 -12.22 -12.00
CA SER A 139 5.93 -13.35 -12.40
C SER A 139 6.44 -14.13 -11.18
N VAL A 140 6.86 -13.42 -10.13
CA VAL A 140 7.31 -14.04 -8.87
C VAL A 140 6.16 -14.79 -8.19
N TYR A 141 4.97 -14.20 -8.07
CA TYR A 141 3.84 -14.89 -7.47
C TYR A 141 3.33 -16.06 -8.31
N GLY A 142 3.30 -15.93 -9.64
CA GLY A 142 2.98 -17.04 -10.53
C GLY A 142 3.94 -18.20 -10.32
N PHE A 143 5.25 -17.94 -10.36
CA PHE A 143 6.27 -18.95 -10.10
C PHE A 143 6.09 -19.60 -8.72
N SER A 144 5.87 -18.80 -7.69
CA SER A 144 5.69 -19.30 -6.33
C SER A 144 4.41 -20.10 -6.15
N LEU A 145 3.32 -19.77 -6.86
CA LEU A 145 2.09 -20.54 -6.87
C LEU A 145 2.35 -21.94 -7.42
N PHE A 146 2.87 -22.04 -8.65
CA PHE A 146 3.19 -23.35 -9.26
C PHE A 146 4.23 -24.12 -8.44
N GLY A 147 5.29 -23.45 -8.00
CA GLY A 147 6.34 -24.04 -7.19
C GLY A 147 5.80 -24.58 -5.87
N SER A 148 4.92 -23.84 -5.18
CA SER A 148 4.33 -24.26 -3.92
C SER A 148 3.43 -25.48 -4.08
N THR A 149 2.64 -25.55 -5.17
CA THR A 149 1.81 -26.72 -5.47
C THR A 149 2.65 -27.96 -5.72
N ILE A 150 3.70 -27.85 -6.55
CA ILE A 150 4.60 -28.97 -6.85
C ILE A 150 5.33 -29.43 -5.59
N LEU A 151 5.87 -28.50 -4.81
CA LEU A 151 6.58 -28.82 -3.58
C LEU A 151 5.65 -29.45 -2.54
N ASN A 152 4.43 -28.92 -2.36
CA ASN A 152 3.47 -29.48 -1.42
C ASN A 152 3.09 -30.91 -1.81
N LEU A 153 2.88 -31.17 -3.10
CA LEU A 153 2.64 -32.53 -3.60
C LEU A 153 3.83 -33.46 -3.35
N ALA A 154 5.06 -32.97 -3.54
CA ALA A 154 6.26 -33.74 -3.27
C ALA A 154 6.37 -34.10 -1.77
N LEU A 155 6.16 -33.14 -0.87
CA LEU A 155 6.19 -33.38 0.59
C LEU A 155 5.13 -34.40 1.03
N LEU A 156 3.92 -34.33 0.47
CA LEU A 156 2.87 -35.32 0.73
C LEU A 156 3.28 -36.73 0.25
N ARG A 157 3.97 -36.84 -0.90
CA ARG A 157 4.50 -38.12 -1.39
C ARG A 157 5.61 -38.69 -0.51
N TYR A 158 6.35 -37.84 0.20
CA TYR A 158 7.34 -38.26 1.21
C TYR A 158 6.70 -38.67 2.56
N GLY A 159 5.36 -38.66 2.67
CA GLY A 159 4.66 -39.07 3.88
C GLY A 159 4.61 -37.99 4.98
N ILE A 160 4.90 -36.73 4.64
CA ILE A 160 4.74 -35.61 5.59
C ILE A 160 3.25 -35.31 5.75
N ASP A 161 2.84 -35.03 6.99
CA ASP A 161 1.46 -34.64 7.30
C ASP A 161 0.99 -33.42 6.50
N ARG A 162 -0.30 -33.41 6.12
CA ARG A 162 -0.89 -32.38 5.26
C ARG A 162 -0.77 -30.97 5.84
N ASN A 163 -0.92 -30.82 7.16
CA ASN A 163 -0.82 -29.50 7.78
C ASN A 163 0.65 -29.05 7.78
N THR A 164 1.55 -29.95 8.14
CA THR A 164 3.00 -29.68 8.15
C THR A 164 3.51 -29.32 6.74
N SER A 165 3.09 -30.04 5.70
CA SER A 165 3.50 -29.76 4.32
C SER A 165 2.99 -28.39 3.85
N PHE A 166 1.74 -28.06 4.17
CA PHE A 166 1.14 -26.77 3.85
C PHE A 166 1.88 -25.61 4.52
N PHE A 167 2.09 -25.66 5.84
CA PHE A 167 2.80 -24.58 6.55
C PHE A 167 4.25 -24.46 6.11
N THR A 168 4.93 -25.59 5.86
CA THR A 168 6.33 -25.59 5.40
C THR A 168 6.45 -24.93 4.04
N THR A 169 5.58 -25.29 3.08
CA THR A 169 5.57 -24.65 1.76
C THR A 169 5.23 -23.17 1.86
N MET A 170 4.25 -22.79 2.68
CA MET A 170 3.89 -21.39 2.90
C MET A 170 5.07 -20.55 3.42
N ILE A 171 5.76 -21.01 4.47
CA ILE A 171 6.91 -20.31 5.06
C ILE A 171 8.07 -20.22 4.06
N LEU A 172 8.39 -21.33 3.40
CA LEU A 172 9.49 -21.37 2.43
C LEU A 172 9.25 -20.39 1.28
N PHE A 173 8.05 -20.40 0.69
CA PHE A 173 7.71 -19.50 -0.41
C PHE A 173 7.56 -18.05 0.06
N ALA A 174 7.19 -17.78 1.31
CA ALA A 174 7.25 -16.43 1.85
C ALA A 174 8.69 -15.87 1.85
N ILE A 175 9.67 -16.69 2.25
CA ILE A 175 11.10 -16.33 2.23
C ILE A 175 11.59 -16.14 0.78
N VAL A 176 11.28 -17.09 -0.10
CA VAL A 176 11.66 -17.00 -1.53
C VAL A 176 11.06 -15.75 -2.18
N ASN A 177 9.79 -15.47 -1.93
CA ASN A 177 9.11 -14.28 -2.43
C ASN A 177 9.77 -12.98 -1.95
N TYR A 178 10.16 -12.91 -0.67
CA TYR A 178 10.86 -11.74 -0.13
C TYR A 178 12.14 -11.43 -0.92
N PHE A 179 12.98 -12.44 -1.15
CA PHE A 179 14.23 -12.26 -1.89
C PHE A 179 14.00 -11.97 -3.37
N LEU A 180 13.09 -12.69 -4.03
CA LEU A 180 12.80 -12.49 -5.45
C LEU A 180 12.22 -11.11 -5.74
N ILE A 181 11.25 -10.65 -4.94
CA ILE A 181 10.67 -9.31 -5.11
C ILE A 181 11.75 -8.24 -4.88
N GLN A 182 12.56 -8.39 -3.83
CA GLN A 182 13.64 -7.44 -3.56
C GLN A 182 14.64 -7.37 -4.71
N TRP A 183 15.02 -8.52 -5.28
CA TRP A 183 15.89 -8.59 -6.45
C TRP A 183 15.27 -7.94 -7.68
N VAL A 184 13.99 -8.21 -7.96
CA VAL A 184 13.25 -7.62 -9.08
C VAL A 184 13.18 -6.10 -8.95
N VAL A 185 12.86 -5.58 -7.76
CA VAL A 185 12.80 -4.14 -7.49
C VAL A 185 14.17 -3.49 -7.68
N GLN A 186 15.24 -4.08 -7.14
CA GLN A 186 16.62 -3.57 -7.32
C GLN A 186 17.04 -3.53 -8.79
N ARG A 187 16.70 -4.58 -9.55
CA ARG A 187 17.01 -4.63 -11.00
C ARG A 187 16.21 -3.61 -11.79
N ALA A 188 14.94 -3.39 -11.43
CA ALA A 188 14.09 -2.40 -12.08
C ALA A 188 14.59 -0.96 -11.83
N THR A 189 15.00 -0.64 -10.60
CA THR A 189 15.52 0.68 -10.24
C THR A 189 16.89 0.95 -10.86
N ALA A 190 17.79 -0.03 -10.87
CA ALA A 190 19.11 0.09 -11.51
C ALA A 190 18.97 0.37 -13.02
N ALA A 191 18.13 -0.39 -13.72
CA ALA A 191 17.91 -0.19 -15.16
C ALA A 191 17.30 1.19 -15.48
N ALA A 192 16.44 1.73 -14.61
CA ALA A 192 15.90 3.07 -14.79
C ALA A 192 16.97 4.15 -14.60
N TYR A 193 17.84 3.99 -13.60
CA TYR A 193 18.95 4.91 -13.35
C TYR A 193 19.94 4.96 -14.52
N GLU A 194 20.28 3.80 -15.10
CA GLU A 194 21.15 3.70 -16.28
C GLU A 194 20.54 4.44 -17.49
N LYS A 195 19.23 4.28 -17.71
CA LYS A 195 18.50 4.97 -18.79
C LYS A 195 18.55 6.49 -18.62
N ASP A 196 18.35 6.97 -17.40
CA ASP A 196 18.41 8.40 -17.06
C ASP A 196 19.82 8.97 -17.27
N MET A 197 20.86 8.24 -16.87
CA MET A 197 22.25 8.63 -17.10
C MET A 197 22.62 8.65 -18.57
N ALA A 198 22.17 7.65 -19.34
CA ALA A 198 22.37 7.61 -20.79
C ALA A 198 21.67 8.78 -21.49
N ALA A 199 20.45 9.14 -21.07
CA ALA A 199 19.72 10.29 -21.59
C ALA A 199 20.44 11.61 -21.26
N ARG A 200 20.93 11.78 -20.03
CA ARG A 200 21.73 12.95 -19.63
C ARG A 200 23.00 13.09 -20.48
N LYS A 201 23.75 12.00 -20.67
CA LYS A 201 24.98 11.99 -21.49
C LYS A 201 24.72 12.43 -22.94
N LYS A 202 23.59 12.02 -23.52
CA LYS A 202 23.13 12.48 -24.85
C LYS A 202 22.72 13.95 -24.87
N GLY A 203 22.08 14.44 -23.80
CA GLY A 203 21.70 15.85 -23.67
C GLY A 203 22.89 16.81 -23.60
N TYR A 204 23.96 16.43 -22.89
CA TYR A 204 25.19 17.25 -22.83
C TYR A 204 25.98 17.27 -24.15
N THR A 205 25.81 16.26 -25.00
CA THR A 205 26.45 16.23 -26.35
C THR A 205 25.72 17.08 -27.38
N LEU A 206 24.52 17.58 -27.06
CA LEU A 206 23.74 18.48 -27.92
C LEU A 206 23.82 19.95 -27.51
N LEU A 207 24.71 20.33 -26.58
CA LEU A 207 25.11 21.73 -26.51
C LEU A 207 25.91 22.03 -27.78
N PRO A 208 25.40 22.88 -28.69
CA PRO A 208 26.11 23.19 -29.92
C PRO A 208 27.47 23.74 -29.52
N ASN A 209 28.52 23.08 -30.01
CA ASN A 209 29.89 23.54 -29.89
C ASN A 209 29.94 24.96 -30.50
N ASN A 210 29.88 25.97 -29.63
CA ASN A 210 29.84 27.39 -30.00
C ASN A 210 31.24 27.88 -30.39
N ASN A 211 31.91 27.13 -31.26
CA ASN A 211 33.17 27.51 -31.89
C ASN A 211 32.94 28.36 -33.15
N ASN A 212 31.71 28.82 -33.41
CA ASN A 212 31.47 29.78 -34.49
C ASN A 212 31.68 31.22 -33.99
N LYS A 213 32.95 31.60 -33.81
CA LYS A 213 33.39 32.92 -33.33
C LYS A 213 33.14 34.09 -34.32
N ASN A 214 32.31 33.93 -35.36
CA ASN A 214 32.15 34.96 -36.40
C ASN A 214 30.69 35.32 -36.77
N ALA A 215 29.75 35.30 -35.81
CA ALA A 215 28.43 35.92 -35.99
C ALA A 215 28.33 37.23 -35.18
N ARG A 216 28.96 38.26 -35.74
CA ARG A 216 28.92 39.65 -35.30
C ARG A 216 27.51 40.23 -35.50
N ASN A 217 26.99 40.93 -34.49
CA ASN A 217 25.87 41.88 -34.53
C ASN A 217 24.47 41.37 -34.91
N LYS A 218 23.62 41.18 -33.88
CA LYS A 218 22.42 42.01 -33.67
C LYS A 218 21.90 41.78 -32.26
N ARG A 219 22.04 42.81 -31.42
CA ARG A 219 21.40 42.92 -30.11
C ARG A 219 19.88 43.03 -30.33
N THR A 220 19.18 41.92 -30.23
CA THR A 220 17.78 41.92 -29.80
C THR A 220 17.75 41.36 -28.38
N VAL A 221 17.50 42.26 -27.43
CA VAL A 221 17.20 41.96 -26.03
C VAL A 221 15.87 41.20 -26.01
N LEU A 222 15.90 39.91 -26.33
CA LEU A 222 14.83 39.00 -25.97
C LEU A 222 15.16 38.53 -24.56
N GLN A 223 14.51 39.18 -23.60
CA GLN A 223 14.44 38.78 -22.21
C GLN A 223 13.85 37.37 -22.16
N ARG A 224 14.72 36.37 -22.30
CA ARG A 224 14.36 34.97 -22.17
C ARG A 224 14.11 34.76 -20.69
N VAL A 225 12.86 34.93 -20.28
CA VAL A 225 12.37 34.48 -18.99
C VAL A 225 12.71 32.99 -18.92
N SER A 226 13.80 32.69 -18.24
CA SER A 226 14.16 31.35 -17.84
C SER A 226 13.11 30.94 -16.80
N ARG A 227 11.94 30.51 -17.29
CA ARG A 227 11.01 29.74 -16.49
C ARG A 227 11.77 28.48 -16.14
N GLY A 228 12.24 28.42 -14.90
CA GLY A 228 12.94 27.29 -14.33
C GLY A 228 12.16 26.02 -14.59
N GLY A 229 12.52 25.32 -15.66
CA GLY A 229 12.19 23.94 -15.91
C GLY A 229 13.06 23.07 -15.01
N ALA A 230 12.99 23.31 -13.69
CA ALA A 230 13.21 22.22 -12.77
C ALA A 230 12.14 21.21 -13.15
N THR A 231 12.55 20.14 -13.83
CA THR A 231 11.82 18.89 -13.89
C THR A 231 11.70 18.40 -12.45
N GLU A 232 10.80 19.04 -11.71
CA GLU A 232 10.20 18.52 -10.51
C GLU A 232 9.64 17.19 -10.96
N SER A 233 10.37 16.12 -10.67
CA SER A 233 9.86 14.76 -10.60
C SER A 233 8.85 14.72 -9.47
N ARG A 234 7.77 15.48 -9.64
CA ARG A 234 6.58 15.44 -8.82
C ARG A 234 5.94 14.13 -9.19
N SER A 235 6.16 13.13 -8.33
CA SER A 235 5.69 11.76 -8.53
C SER A 235 4.27 11.77 -9.10
N TRP A 236 4.05 10.96 -10.12
CA TRP A 236 2.77 10.87 -10.80
C TRP A 236 1.63 10.57 -9.80
N PHE A 237 1.92 9.78 -8.77
CA PHE A 237 1.04 9.56 -7.61
C PHE A 237 0.70 10.83 -6.84
N GLY A 238 1.66 11.72 -6.59
CA GLY A 238 1.39 13.01 -5.96
C GLY A 238 0.45 13.90 -6.78
N ARG A 239 0.32 13.70 -8.10
CA ARG A 239 -0.69 14.37 -8.92
C ARG A 239 -2.07 13.73 -8.77
N ILE A 240 -2.15 12.39 -8.71
CA ILE A 240 -3.39 11.65 -8.49
C ILE A 240 -3.99 11.98 -7.12
N PHE A 241 -3.20 11.89 -6.04
CA PHE A 241 -3.68 12.20 -4.68
C PHE A 241 -4.05 13.68 -4.50
N ARG A 242 -3.36 14.61 -5.19
CA ARG A 242 -3.76 16.03 -5.20
C ARG A 242 -4.99 16.32 -6.04
N ARG A 243 -5.30 15.47 -7.02
CA ARG A 243 -6.53 15.57 -7.81
C ARG A 243 -7.71 15.10 -6.98
N GLN A 244 -7.61 13.91 -6.36
CA GLN A 244 -8.63 13.42 -5.44
C GLN A 244 -8.82 14.32 -4.22
N ARG A 245 -7.75 14.88 -3.65
CA ARG A 245 -7.88 15.87 -2.55
C ARG A 245 -8.54 17.18 -3.00
N ARG A 246 -8.39 17.58 -4.27
CA ARG A 246 -9.07 18.76 -4.81
C ARG A 246 -10.54 18.49 -5.06
N GLU A 247 -10.90 17.29 -5.50
CA GLU A 247 -12.28 16.83 -5.66
C GLU A 247 -12.98 16.68 -4.30
N TYR A 248 -12.28 16.21 -3.27
CA TYR A 248 -12.82 16.14 -1.90
C TYR A 248 -12.95 17.52 -1.23
N ASN A 249 -12.09 18.48 -1.57
CA ASN A 249 -12.13 19.84 -1.04
C ASN A 249 -12.98 20.81 -1.87
N SER A 250 -13.45 20.41 -3.07
CA SER A 250 -14.29 21.28 -3.92
C SER A 250 -15.74 21.37 -3.44
N GLY A 251 -16.08 20.79 -2.29
CA GLY A 251 -17.34 21.07 -1.61
C GLY A 251 -18.56 20.68 -2.43
N GLU A 252 -18.46 19.61 -3.21
CA GLU A 252 -19.66 18.86 -3.56
C GLU A 252 -20.05 18.14 -2.27
N GLU A 253 -21.02 18.71 -1.58
CA GLU A 253 -21.62 18.20 -0.36
C GLU A 253 -22.31 16.87 -0.74
N VAL A 254 -21.52 15.81 -0.84
CA VAL A 254 -22.03 14.44 -0.93
C VAL A 254 -22.80 14.24 0.36
N ASP A 255 -24.10 14.09 0.19
CA ASP A 255 -25.09 13.98 1.25
C ASP A 255 -24.64 12.88 2.22
N ARG A 256 -24.09 13.29 3.38
CA ARG A 256 -23.49 12.36 4.35
C ARG A 256 -24.54 11.43 4.95
N ASP A 257 -25.81 11.79 4.79
CA ASP A 257 -26.93 11.01 5.28
C ASP A 257 -27.15 9.75 4.43
N GLU A 258 -26.83 9.77 3.13
CA GLU A 258 -26.96 8.59 2.25
C GLU A 258 -25.86 7.55 2.51
N VAL A 259 -24.63 7.99 2.81
CA VAL A 259 -23.50 7.10 3.14
C VAL A 259 -23.65 6.48 4.54
N ASN A 260 -24.23 7.23 5.49
CA ASN A 260 -24.53 6.71 6.82
C ASN A 260 -25.71 5.74 6.81
N GLU A 261 -26.77 5.99 6.02
CA GLU A 261 -27.85 5.01 5.88
C GLU A 261 -27.37 3.72 5.22
N SER A 262 -26.49 3.78 4.22
CA SER A 262 -25.94 2.58 3.58
C SER A 262 -25.06 1.76 4.55
N CYS A 263 -24.25 2.42 5.39
CA CYS A 263 -23.46 1.73 6.42
C CYS A 263 -24.33 1.17 7.57
N VAL A 264 -25.39 1.87 7.97
CA VAL A 264 -26.29 1.42 9.06
C VAL A 264 -27.23 0.31 8.60
N ALA A 265 -27.69 0.33 7.34
CA ALA A 265 -28.44 -0.75 6.72
C ALA A 265 -27.60 -2.03 6.62
N PHE A 266 -26.31 -1.88 6.26
CA PHE A 266 -25.37 -3.01 6.22
C PHE A 266 -25.15 -3.65 7.59
N VAL A 267 -25.08 -2.89 8.68
CA VAL A 267 -24.93 -3.44 10.04
C VAL A 267 -26.22 -4.06 10.59
N ARG A 268 -27.40 -3.56 10.20
CA ARG A 268 -28.70 -4.12 10.61
C ARG A 268 -29.05 -5.44 9.93
N GLN A 269 -28.54 -5.69 8.73
CA GLN A 269 -28.86 -6.92 7.99
C GLN A 269 -28.10 -8.17 8.49
N TYR A 270 -27.12 -7.99 9.38
CA TYR A 270 -26.31 -9.07 9.97
C TYR A 270 -26.46 -9.21 11.50
N ARG A 271 -27.59 -8.73 12.04
CA ARG A 271 -28.10 -9.09 13.37
C ARG A 271 -29.37 -9.91 13.22
#